data_AF-A0A246FF13-F1
#
_entry.id   AF-A0A246FF13-F1
#
_cell.length_a   1.000
_cell.length_b   1.000
_cell.length_c   1.000
_cell.angle_alpha   90.00
_cell.angle_beta   90.00
_cell.angle_gamma   90.00
#
_symmetry.space_group_name_H-M   'P 1'
#
loop_
_entity.id
_entity.type
_entity.pdbx_description
1 polymer ?
#
loop_
_entity_poly.entity_id
_entity_poly.type
_entity_poly.pdbx_seq_one_letter_code
_entity_poly.pdbx_strand_id
1 'polypeptide(L)' 'MGNLLLSRNILEAIHLFADPECSDEELIRQLRSQKLVIRIGGVWEKQVRLVIAAPPCIRVLREELLPAEAHQ' A
#
# COMPACT_ATOMS: atom_id res chain seq x y z
N MET A 1 5.96 12.55 -1.27
CA MET A 1 5.68 11.14 -1.59
C MET A 1 6.59 10.28 -0.72
N GLY A 2 6.01 9.48 0.17
CA GLY A 2 6.78 8.50 0.94
C GLY A 2 7.01 7.25 0.10
N ASN A 3 8.18 6.62 0.24
CA ASN A 3 8.46 5.31 -0.33
C ASN A 3 8.49 4.31 0.81
N LEU A 4 7.54 3.38 0.82
CA LEU A 4 7.57 2.25 1.73
C LEU A 4 8.32 1.10 1.07
N LEU A 5 9.24 0.51 1.81
CA LEU A 5 10.02 -0.65 1.39
C LEU A 5 9.78 -1.79 2.38
N LEU A 6 9.34 -2.94 1.87
CA LEU A 6 9.10 -4.11 2.70
C LEU A 6 9.32 -5.41 1.93
N SER A 7 9.67 -6.47 2.65
CA SER A 7 9.78 -7.82 2.12
C SER A 7 8.50 -8.60 2.45
N ARG A 8 7.94 -9.29 1.47
CA ARG A 8 6.76 -10.16 1.61
C ARG A 8 7.07 -11.59 1.18
N ASN A 9 6.62 -12.56 1.95
CA ASN A 9 6.62 -13.97 1.56
C ASN A 9 5.46 -14.28 0.60
N ILE A 10 5.50 -15.47 -0.02
CA ILE A 10 4.38 -16.02 -0.78
C ILE A 10 3.13 -16.02 0.11
N LEU A 11 2.03 -15.48 -0.42
CA LEU A 11 0.70 -15.30 0.23
C LEU A 11 0.56 -14.15 1.24
N GLU A 12 1.63 -13.45 1.61
CA GLU A 12 1.45 -12.26 2.46
C GLU A 12 0.90 -11.09 1.64
N ALA A 13 -0.21 -10.49 2.10
CA ALA A 13 -0.82 -9.36 1.42
C ALA A 13 -0.41 -8.00 1.99
N ILE A 14 -0.62 -6.98 1.16
CA ILE A 14 -0.55 -5.56 1.54
C ILE A 14 -1.89 -4.96 1.12
N HIS A 15 -2.53 -4.29 2.07
CA HIS A 15 -3.80 -3.62 1.84
C HIS A 15 -3.57 -2.13 1.66
N LEU A 16 -4.30 -1.56 0.70
CA LEU A 16 -4.29 -0.15 0.35
C LEU A 16 -5.67 0.41 0.63
N PHE A 17 -5.75 1.40 1.50
CA PHE A 17 -7.01 2.04 1.88
C PHE A 17 -6.95 3.52 1.55
N ALA A 18 -8.09 4.08 1.12
CA ALA A 18 -8.27 5.52 1.19
C ALA A 18 -8.29 5.94 2.66
N ASP A 19 -7.61 7.04 2.98
CA ASP A 19 -7.69 7.64 4.31
C ASP A 19 -9.13 8.11 4.58
N PRO A 20 -9.80 7.61 5.64
CA PRO A 20 -11.17 8.00 5.96
C PRO A 20 -11.32 9.48 6.30
N GLU A 21 -10.23 10.15 6.71
CA GLU A 21 -10.23 11.58 7.01
C GLU A 21 -10.03 12.44 5.74
N CYS A 22 -9.70 11.82 4.60
CA CYS A 22 -9.54 12.50 3.33
C CYS A 22 -10.90 12.57 2.63
N SER A 23 -11.28 13.76 2.14
CA SER A 23 -12.49 13.90 1.33
C SER A 23 -12.36 13.18 -0.01
N ASP A 24 -13.49 12.75 -0.58
CA ASP A 24 -13.54 12.08 -1.88
C ASP A 24 -12.95 12.94 -3.00
N GLU A 25 -13.24 14.25 -3.00
CA GLU A 25 -12.71 15.18 -3.99
C GLU A 25 -11.18 15.25 -3.92
N GLU A 26 -10.62 15.32 -2.71
CA GLU A 26 -9.17 15.38 -2.50
C GLU A 26 -8.51 14.04 -2.82
N LEU A 27 -9.15 12.92 -2.49
CA LEU A 27 -8.72 11.57 -2.86
C LEU A 27 -8.63 11.42 -4.38
N ILE A 28 -9.69 11.81 -5.10
CA ILE A 28 -9.73 11.75 -6.56
C ILE A 28 -8.67 12.68 -7.16
N ARG A 29 -8.54 13.91 -6.64
CA ARG A 29 -7.53 14.87 -7.11
C ARG A 29 -6.12 14.34 -6.92
N GLN A 30 -5.82 13.77 -5.75
CA GLN A 30 -4.51 13.19 -5.47
C GLN A 30 -4.26 11.97 -6.33
N LEU A 31 -5.19 11.02 -6.47
CA LEU A 31 -4.99 9.84 -7.32
C LEU A 31 -4.81 10.17 -8.80
N ARG A 32 -5.44 11.25 -9.28
CA ARG A 32 -5.27 11.73 -10.67
C ARG A 32 -3.95 12.48 -10.88
N SER A 33 -3.50 13.27 -9.90
CA SER A 33 -2.29 14.09 -10.01
C SER A 33 -1.02 13.35 -9.56
N GLN A 34 -1.16 12.39 -8.65
CA GLN A 34 -0.11 11.60 -8.03
C GLN A 34 -0.40 10.12 -8.28
N LYS A 35 0.58 9.40 -8.82
CA LYS A 35 0.43 7.98 -9.12
C LYS A 35 0.65 7.15 -7.87
N LEU A 36 -0.17 6.10 -7.69
CA LEU A 36 0.17 4.95 -6.87
C LEU A 36 1.07 4.02 -7.70
N VAL A 37 2.26 3.70 -7.20
CA VAL A 37 3.24 2.89 -7.92
C VAL A 37 3.77 1.78 -7.02
N ILE A 38 3.63 0.54 -7.46
CA ILE A 38 4.19 -0.65 -6.82
C ILE A 38 5.30 -1.18 -7.72
N ARG A 39 6.50 -1.39 -7.17
CA ARG A 39 7.64 -1.95 -7.89
C ARG A 39 8.20 -3.14 -7.13
N ILE A 40 8.74 -4.09 -7.88
CA ILE A 40 9.55 -5.18 -7.35
C ILE A 40 10.99 -4.69 -7.28
N GLY A 41 11.50 -4.49 -6.06
CA GLY A 41 12.90 -4.11 -5.81
C GLY A 41 13.85 -5.31 -5.81
N GLY A 42 13.34 -6.53 -5.71
CA GLY A 42 14.12 -7.76 -5.77
C GLY A 42 13.26 -8.98 -5.45
N VAL A 43 13.70 -10.15 -5.92
CA VAL A 43 13.08 -11.45 -5.63
C VAL A 43 14.17 -12.39 -5.13
N TRP A 44 13.96 -13.00 -3.97
CA TRP A 44 14.89 -13.96 -3.37
C TRP A 44 14.10 -15.17 -2.88
N GLU A 45 14.32 -16.33 -3.51
CA GLU A 45 13.62 -17.58 -3.22
C GLU A 45 12.08 -17.40 -3.14
N LYS A 46 11.52 -17.32 -1.93
CA LYS A 46 10.10 -17.19 -1.63
C LYS A 46 9.71 -15.80 -1.12
N GLN A 47 10.62 -14.83 -1.22
CA GLN A 47 10.42 -13.46 -0.79
C GLN A 47 10.53 -12.47 -1.94
N VAL A 48 9.65 -11.48 -1.93
CA VAL A 48 9.67 -10.34 -2.84
C VAL A 48 9.87 -9.07 -2.02
N ARG A 49 10.86 -8.27 -2.40
CA ARG A 49 11.04 -6.91 -1.88
C ARG A 49 10.17 -5.97 -2.71
N LEU A 50 9.17 -5.37 -2.08
CA LEU A 50 8.25 -4.43 -2.69
C LEU A 50 8.63 -3.00 -2.30
N VAL A 51 8.58 -2.11 -3.29
CA VAL A 51 8.68 -0.66 -3.13
C VAL A 51 7.33 -0.06 -3.51
N ILE A 52 6.67 0.57 -2.55
CA ILE A 52 5.36 1.19 -2.74
C ILE A 52 5.50 2.69 -2.56
N ALA A 53 5.16 3.43 -3.61
CA ALA A 53 5.01 4.87 -3.57
C ALA A 53 3.53 5.20 -3.69
N ALA A 54 2.96 5.81 -2.67
CA ALA A 54 1.54 6.14 -2.60
C ALA A 54 1.35 7.62 -2.29
N PRO A 55 0.25 8.25 -2.77
CA PRO A 55 -0.16 9.56 -2.32
C PRO A 55 -0.48 9.58 -0.81
N PRO A 56 -0.40 10.74 -0.13
CA PRO A 56 -0.72 10.85 1.29
C PRO A 56 -2.12 10.36 1.68
N CYS A 57 -3.10 10.47 0.78
CA CYS A 57 -4.46 9.99 0.99
C CYS A 57 -4.61 8.45 0.93
N ILE A 58 -3.53 7.70 0.65
CA ILE A 58 -3.55 6.24 0.61
C ILE A 58 -2.74 5.67 1.77
N ARG A 59 -3.41 4.95 2.66
CA ARG A 59 -2.80 4.20 3.76
C ARG A 59 -2.35 2.84 3.25
N VAL A 60 -1.09 2.49 3.53
CA VAL A 60 -0.49 1.21 3.15
C VAL A 60 -0.27 0.38 4.41
N LEU A 61 -0.98 -0.73 4.53
CA LEU A 61 -0.94 -1.59 5.72
C LEU A 61 -0.57 -3.02 5.32
N ARG A 62 0.21 -3.67 6.18
CA ARG A 62 0.48 -5.10 6.06
C ARG A 62 -0.71 -5.86 6.61
N GLU A 63 -1.10 -6.95 5.97
CA GLU A 63 -2.26 -7.75 6.38
C GLU A 63 -2.18 -8.17 7.87
N GLU A 64 -1.00 -8.55 8.35
CA GLU A 64 -0.80 -8.96 9.75
C GLU A 64 -1.03 -7.84 10.79
N LEU A 65 -1.16 -6.58 10.35
CA LEU A 65 -1.47 -5.43 11.19
C LEU A 65 -2.95 -5.05 11.17
N LEU A 66 -3.75 -5.70 10.33
CA LEU A 66 -5.18 -5.45 10.29
C LEU A 66 -5.85 -6.10 11.50
N PRO A 67 -6.82 -5.40 12.14
CA PRO A 67 -7.64 -6.01 13.17
C PRO A 67 -8.34 -7.25 12.60
N ALA A 68 -8.51 -8.29 13.40
CA ALA A 68 -9.05 -9.59 12.97
C ALA A 68 -10.40 -9.47 12.24
N GLU A 69 -11.17 -8.42 12.54
CA GLU A 69 -12.47 -8.11 11.94
C GLU A 69 -12.41 -7.62 10.48
N ALA A 70 -11.22 -7.27 9.96
CA ALA A 70 -11.03 -6.71 8.62
C ALA A 70 -10.67 -7.76 7.54
N HIS A 71 -10.67 -9.07 7.87
CA HIS A 71 -10.35 -10.17 6.95
C HIS A 71 -11.58 -10.71 6.18
N GLN A 72 -12.61 -9.88 5.98
CA GLN A 72 -13.84 -10.27 5.27
C GLN A 72 -13.66 -10.31 3.76
#